data_AF-A0A2S4KQ00-F1
#
_entry.id   AF-A0A2S4KQ00-F1
#
_cell.length_a   1.000
_cell.length_b   1.000
_cell.length_c   1.000
_cell.angle_alpha   90.00
_cell.angle_beta   90.00
_cell.angle_gamma   90.00
#
_symmetry.space_group_name_H-M   'P 1'
#
loop_
_entity.id
_entity.type
_entity.pdbx_description
1 polymer ?
#
loop_
_entity_poly.entity_id
_entity_poly.type
_entity_poly.pdbx_seq_one_letter_code
_entity_poly.pdbx_strand_id
1 'polypeptide(L)'
;LLPQLPFTWHHGWRRWRLFLFALLVVVDGSVVPIALYYGMTYGGHVEGWITFAVVTTIWGGPTYLEFAVRTRRLVKRERFYRPLGAEGRWCFDMVTWASVLTMTAVTALFVVGSAPHVVLLRVLCMPAPAILYCLGGVLGLLTLFHGMGWRAPVRISSTARGERVLPGAYYFVEDVAAVNAGAGRPFREALAARYKASARFRQMLQAQS
;
A
#
# COMPACT_ATOMS: atom_id res chain seq x y z
N LEU A 1 -31.29 11.36 0.33
CA LEU A 1 -30.07 11.63 -0.47
C LEU A 1 -28.92 10.84 0.13
N LEU A 2 -28.15 10.09 -0.67
CA LEU A 2 -26.98 9.37 -0.16
C LEU A 2 -25.88 10.39 0.23
N PRO A 3 -25.16 10.18 1.34
CA PRO A 3 -24.05 11.06 1.71
C PRO A 3 -23.00 11.06 0.59
N GLN A 4 -22.67 12.25 0.09
CA GLN A 4 -21.67 12.40 -0.95
C GLN A 4 -20.28 12.14 -0.38
N LEU A 5 -19.44 11.45 -1.14
CA LEU A 5 -18.03 11.31 -0.80
C LEU A 5 -17.32 12.61 -1.21
N PRO A 6 -16.68 13.33 -0.28
CA PRO A 6 -16.05 14.63 -0.56
C PRO A 6 -14.71 14.46 -1.29
N PHE A 7 -14.64 13.51 -2.24
CA PHE A 7 -13.41 13.12 -2.90
C PHE A 7 -13.67 12.64 -4.33
N THR A 8 -13.08 13.33 -5.31
CA THR A 8 -13.14 12.95 -6.72
C THR A 8 -11.76 13.06 -7.37
N TRP A 9 -11.39 12.08 -8.20
CA TRP A 9 -10.14 12.07 -8.97
C TRP A 9 -10.26 12.75 -10.34
N HIS A 10 -11.49 12.98 -10.80
CA HIS A 10 -11.78 13.35 -12.19
C HIS A 10 -11.38 14.80 -12.53
N HIS A 11 -11.23 15.68 -11.52
CA HIS A 11 -10.99 17.11 -11.73
C HIS A 11 -9.77 17.62 -10.95
N GLY A 12 -8.96 18.46 -11.62
CA GLY A 12 -7.90 19.27 -11.00
C GLY A 12 -6.48 18.64 -10.97
N TRP A 13 -5.58 19.30 -10.24
CA TRP A 13 -4.15 18.96 -10.10
C TRP A 13 -3.88 17.56 -9.53
N ARG A 14 -4.86 16.95 -8.85
CA ARG A 14 -4.73 15.62 -8.23
C ARG A 14 -4.57 14.50 -9.26
N ARG A 15 -5.18 14.61 -10.45
CA ARG A 15 -5.02 13.63 -11.55
C ARG A 15 -3.60 13.61 -12.07
N TRP A 16 -2.99 14.79 -12.22
CA TRP A 16 -1.62 14.94 -12.68
C TRP A 16 -0.64 14.42 -11.65
N ARG A 17 -0.91 14.67 -10.36
CA ARG A 17 -0.09 14.09 -9.28
C ARG A 17 -0.13 12.56 -9.29
N LEU A 18 -1.31 11.95 -9.50
CA LEU A 18 -1.44 10.50 -9.60
C LEU A 18 -0.74 9.95 -10.84
N PHE A 19 -0.89 10.61 -12.00
CA PHE A 19 -0.22 10.24 -13.24
C PHE A 19 1.30 10.32 -13.10
N LEU A 20 1.84 11.44 -12.60
CA LEU A 20 3.27 11.62 -12.36
C LEU A 20 3.82 10.57 -11.37
N PHE A 21 3.04 10.25 -10.33
CA PHE A 21 3.41 9.22 -9.39
C PHE A 21 3.45 7.83 -10.05
N ALA A 22 2.42 7.46 -10.80
CA ALA A 22 2.39 6.19 -11.52
C ALA A 22 3.54 6.10 -12.54
N LEU A 23 3.82 7.19 -13.27
CA LEU A 23 4.95 7.28 -14.19
C LEU A 23 6.28 7.07 -13.45
N LEU A 24 6.47 7.74 -12.31
CA LEU A 24 7.67 7.61 -11.49
C LEU A 24 7.88 6.16 -11.02
N VAL A 25 6.81 5.48 -10.57
CA VAL A 25 6.85 4.06 -10.16
C VAL A 25 7.19 3.14 -11.34
N VAL A 26 6.66 3.41 -12.54
CA VAL A 26 6.98 2.63 -13.75
C VAL A 26 8.44 2.82 -14.16
N VAL A 27 8.92 4.06 -14.14
CA VAL A 27 10.30 4.41 -14.46
C VAL A 27 11.26 3.76 -13.46
N ASP A 28 10.97 3.89 -12.17
CA ASP A 28 11.78 3.30 -11.09
C ASP A 28 11.74 1.76 -11.08
N GLY A 29 10.58 1.16 -11.32
CA GLY A 29 10.41 -0.29 -11.28
C GLY A 29 10.91 -1.03 -12.53
N SER A 30 10.95 -0.34 -13.68
CA SER A 30 11.24 -0.99 -14.98
C SER A 30 12.44 -0.36 -15.69
N VAL A 31 12.43 0.96 -15.90
CA VAL A 31 13.42 1.64 -16.76
C VAL A 31 14.77 1.74 -16.06
N VAL A 32 14.80 2.15 -14.79
CA VAL A 32 16.02 2.36 -14.01
C VAL A 32 16.82 1.05 -13.83
N PRO A 33 16.22 -0.10 -13.41
CA PRO A 33 16.93 -1.36 -13.29
C PRO A 33 17.54 -1.83 -14.60
N ILE A 34 16.81 -1.69 -15.72
CA ILE A 34 17.29 -2.08 -17.05
C ILE A 34 18.46 -1.19 -17.47
N ALA A 35 18.32 0.12 -17.36
CA ALA A 35 19.37 1.07 -17.73
C ALA A 35 20.65 0.86 -16.91
N LEU A 36 20.52 0.67 -15.59
CA LEU A 36 21.65 0.39 -14.70
C LEU A 36 22.31 -0.95 -15.00
N TYR A 37 21.51 -2.00 -15.22
CA TYR A 37 22.03 -3.33 -15.56
C TYR A 37 22.87 -3.29 -16.84
N TYR A 38 22.33 -2.73 -17.93
CA TYR A 38 23.06 -2.65 -19.20
C TYR A 38 24.24 -1.68 -19.13
N GLY A 39 24.08 -0.53 -18.48
CA GLY A 39 25.14 0.46 -18.32
C GLY A 39 26.35 -0.07 -17.55
N MET A 40 26.12 -0.75 -16.42
CA MET A 40 27.20 -1.26 -15.57
C MET A 40 27.83 -2.55 -16.15
N THR A 41 27.02 -3.44 -16.71
CA THR A 41 27.51 -4.74 -17.23
C THR A 41 28.28 -4.57 -18.53
N TYR A 42 27.73 -3.81 -19.50
CA TYR A 42 28.33 -3.70 -20.83
C TYR A 42 29.19 -2.44 -21.01
N GLY A 43 28.87 -1.35 -20.31
CA GLY A 43 29.65 -0.11 -20.37
C GLY A 43 30.77 -0.02 -19.33
N GLY A 44 30.57 -0.59 -18.14
CA GLY A 44 31.51 -0.51 -17.03
C GLY A 44 32.32 -1.78 -16.76
N HIS A 45 32.02 -2.90 -17.44
CA HIS A 45 32.60 -4.22 -17.16
C HIS A 45 32.58 -4.61 -15.66
N VAL A 46 31.55 -4.18 -14.95
CA VAL A 46 31.41 -4.40 -13.51
C VAL A 46 30.91 -5.82 -13.24
N GLU A 47 31.41 -6.45 -12.18
CA GLU A 47 30.95 -7.77 -11.75
C GLU A 47 29.43 -7.78 -11.48
N GLY A 48 28.77 -8.87 -11.85
CA GLY A 48 27.31 -8.98 -11.80
C GLY A 48 26.72 -8.75 -10.41
N TRP A 49 27.37 -9.23 -9.35
CA TRP A 49 26.88 -9.08 -7.98
C TRP A 49 26.85 -7.61 -7.52
N ILE A 50 27.83 -6.80 -7.94
CA ILE A 50 27.85 -5.35 -7.65
C ILE A 50 26.72 -4.65 -8.39
N THR A 51 26.53 -5.01 -9.67
CA THR A 51 25.45 -4.43 -10.50
C THR A 51 24.08 -4.72 -9.89
N PHE A 52 23.82 -5.96 -9.46
CA PHE A 52 22.55 -6.31 -8.81
C PHE A 52 22.40 -5.64 -7.44
N ALA A 53 23.46 -5.55 -6.62
CA ALA A 53 23.39 -4.85 -5.34
C ALA A 53 22.99 -3.37 -5.52
N VAL A 54 23.58 -2.66 -6.50
CA VAL A 54 23.24 -1.27 -6.82
C VAL A 54 21.80 -1.15 -7.30
N VAL A 55 21.37 -2.00 -8.24
CA VAL A 55 19.99 -2.00 -8.76
C VAL A 55 18.98 -2.22 -7.63
N THR A 56 19.22 -3.20 -6.75
CA THR A 56 18.31 -3.49 -5.61
C THR A 56 18.24 -2.37 -4.58
N THR A 57 19.29 -1.56 -4.44
CA THR A 57 19.32 -0.44 -3.49
C THR A 57 18.52 0.75 -3.99
N ILE A 58 18.53 1.00 -5.30
CA ILE A 58 17.80 2.13 -5.92
C ILE A 58 16.32 1.78 -6.10
N TRP A 59 16.03 0.52 -6.42
CA TRP A 59 14.66 0.06 -6.67
C TRP A 59 13.72 0.32 -5.48
N GLY A 60 12.55 0.86 -5.78
CA GLY A 60 11.48 1.10 -4.80
C GLY A 60 11.54 2.47 -4.13
N GLY A 61 12.48 3.35 -4.51
CA GLY A 61 12.66 4.68 -3.92
C GLY A 61 11.36 5.49 -3.77
N PRO A 62 10.54 5.66 -4.84
CA PRO A 62 9.25 6.34 -4.77
C PRO A 62 8.29 5.73 -3.74
N THR A 63 8.26 4.40 -3.66
CA THR A 63 7.40 3.64 -2.74
C THR A 63 7.83 3.83 -1.29
N TYR A 64 9.13 3.76 -1.01
CA TYR A 64 9.68 4.06 0.33
C TYR A 64 9.37 5.50 0.74
N LEU A 65 9.49 6.46 -0.18
CA LEU A 65 9.19 7.87 0.08
C LEU A 65 7.68 8.07 0.37
N GLU A 66 6.80 7.47 -0.41
CA GLU A 66 5.35 7.55 -0.16
C GLU A 66 5.02 6.95 1.20
N PHE A 67 5.60 5.80 1.54
CA PHE A 67 5.45 5.17 2.85
C PHE A 67 5.95 6.07 3.99
N ALA A 68 7.10 6.74 3.82
CA ALA A 68 7.64 7.67 4.80
C ALA A 68 6.73 8.89 4.99
N VAL A 69 6.23 9.48 3.88
CA VAL A 69 5.28 10.59 3.90
C VAL A 69 3.98 10.18 4.59
N ARG A 70 3.48 8.97 4.30
CA ARG A 70 2.29 8.40 4.91
C ARG A 70 2.45 8.21 6.41
N THR A 71 3.55 7.59 6.82
CA THR A 71 3.92 7.40 8.24
C THR A 71 4.00 8.75 8.95
N ARG A 72 4.65 9.75 8.33
CA ARG A 72 4.70 11.11 8.86
C ARG A 72 3.32 11.75 9.00
N ARG A 73 2.42 11.58 8.03
CA ARG A 73 1.04 12.10 8.10
C ARG A 73 0.24 11.46 9.24
N LEU A 74 0.45 10.18 9.53
CA LEU A 74 -0.22 9.45 10.63
C LEU A 74 0.34 9.82 12.02
N VAL A 75 1.66 10.01 12.13
CA VAL A 75 2.37 10.33 13.38
C VAL A 75 2.21 11.81 13.79
N LYS A 76 1.85 12.70 12.86
CA LYS A 76 1.56 14.11 13.14
C LYS A 76 0.52 14.25 14.26
N ARG A 77 0.66 15.33 15.05
CA ARG A 77 -0.20 15.62 16.21
C ARG A 77 -1.65 15.91 15.78
N GLU A 78 -1.83 16.44 14.57
CA GLU A 78 -3.13 16.66 13.95
C GLU A 78 -3.83 15.33 13.67
N ARG A 79 -5.03 15.17 14.22
CA ARG A 79 -5.84 13.94 14.10
C ARG A 79 -6.50 13.78 12.71
N PHE A 80 -6.23 14.66 11.75
CA PHE A 80 -6.96 14.73 10.46
C PHE A 80 -6.87 13.46 9.61
N TYR A 81 -5.75 12.73 9.66
CA TYR A 81 -5.53 11.51 8.88
C TYR A 81 -5.72 10.20 9.68
N ARG A 82 -6.09 10.27 10.97
CA ARG A 82 -6.13 9.09 11.85
C ARG A 82 -7.42 8.29 11.73
N PRO A 83 -7.39 6.96 11.99
CA PRO A 83 -8.59 6.13 11.93
C PRO A 83 -9.64 6.58 12.95
N LEU A 84 -10.93 6.43 12.62
CA LEU A 84 -12.01 6.91 13.47
C LEU A 84 -12.01 6.15 14.81
N GLY A 85 -12.00 6.89 15.93
CA GLY A 85 -11.86 6.32 17.28
C GLY A 85 -10.41 6.11 17.77
N ALA A 86 -9.39 6.61 17.03
CA ALA A 86 -7.98 6.50 17.43
C ALA A 86 -7.53 7.70 18.26
N GLU A 87 -7.28 7.50 19.55
CA GLU A 87 -6.70 8.54 20.42
C GLU A 87 -5.16 8.51 20.41
N GLY A 88 -4.55 7.32 20.31
CA GLY A 88 -3.10 7.11 20.34
C GLY A 88 -2.37 7.57 19.07
N ARG A 89 -1.11 8.03 19.23
CA ARG A 89 -0.22 8.45 18.13
C ARG A 89 0.29 7.30 17.25
N TRP A 90 0.20 6.06 17.75
CA TRP A 90 0.75 4.84 17.13
C TRP A 90 -0.31 3.94 16.53
N CYS A 91 -1.47 4.49 16.17
CA CYS A 91 -2.52 3.71 15.53
C CYS A 91 -2.35 3.76 14.01
N PHE A 92 -1.51 2.85 13.51
CA PHE A 92 -1.35 2.62 12.08
C PHE A 92 -2.59 1.93 11.50
N ASP A 93 -2.92 2.32 10.29
CA ASP A 93 -4.02 1.77 9.51
C ASP A 93 -3.60 0.48 8.78
N MET A 94 -4.57 -0.30 8.33
CA MET A 94 -4.34 -1.66 7.82
C MET A 94 -3.45 -1.65 6.57
N VAL A 95 -3.62 -0.67 5.68
CA VAL A 95 -2.74 -0.56 4.51
C VAL A 95 -1.31 -0.19 4.91
N THR A 96 -1.07 0.47 6.06
CA THR A 96 0.32 0.72 6.53
C THR A 96 0.96 -0.59 6.99
N TRP A 97 0.24 -1.41 7.74
CA TRP A 97 0.71 -2.74 8.11
C TRP A 97 0.94 -3.65 6.90
N ALA A 98 0.03 -3.62 5.92
CA ALA A 98 0.21 -4.35 4.66
C ALA A 98 1.45 -3.87 3.88
N SER A 99 1.71 -2.56 3.90
CA SER A 99 2.90 -1.97 3.28
C SER A 99 4.18 -2.41 4.00
N VAL A 100 4.21 -2.40 5.34
CA VAL A 100 5.35 -2.88 6.13
C VAL A 100 5.64 -4.35 5.87
N LEU A 101 4.61 -5.19 5.85
CA LEU A 101 4.75 -6.62 5.55
C LEU A 101 5.34 -6.83 4.15
N THR A 102 4.77 -6.16 3.15
CA THR A 102 5.20 -6.27 1.76
C THR A 102 6.64 -5.79 1.59
N MET A 103 6.97 -4.66 2.18
CA MET A 103 8.30 -4.07 2.09
C MET A 103 9.35 -4.94 2.78
N THR A 104 9.04 -5.44 3.98
CA THR A 104 9.91 -6.39 4.69
C THR A 104 10.16 -7.65 3.86
N ALA A 105 9.11 -8.24 3.27
CA ALA A 105 9.23 -9.44 2.46
C ALA A 105 10.09 -9.20 1.20
N VAL A 106 9.85 -8.10 0.49
CA VAL A 106 10.58 -7.74 -0.73
C VAL A 106 12.04 -7.40 -0.42
N THR A 107 12.30 -6.59 0.61
CA THR A 107 13.66 -6.27 1.04
C THR A 107 14.42 -7.52 1.47
N ALA A 108 13.77 -8.44 2.21
CA ALA A 108 14.39 -9.72 2.58
C ALA A 108 14.77 -10.55 1.34
N LEU A 109 13.89 -10.64 0.34
CA LEU A 109 14.18 -11.34 -0.91
C LEU A 109 15.34 -10.69 -1.67
N PHE A 110 15.40 -9.37 -1.73
CA PHE A 110 16.52 -8.69 -2.37
C PHE A 110 17.84 -8.91 -1.64
N VAL A 111 17.86 -8.78 -0.32
CA VAL A 111 19.08 -9.02 0.49
C VAL A 111 19.55 -10.45 0.34
N VAL A 112 18.67 -11.43 0.45
CA VAL A 112 19.04 -12.86 0.28
C VAL A 112 19.47 -13.16 -1.15
N GLY A 113 18.84 -12.54 -2.15
CA GLY A 113 19.17 -12.71 -3.55
C GLY A 113 20.53 -12.12 -3.94
N SER A 114 20.89 -10.97 -3.35
CA SER A 114 22.10 -10.21 -3.70
C SER A 114 23.31 -10.44 -2.78
N ALA A 115 23.12 -11.03 -1.60
CA ALA A 115 24.20 -11.35 -0.66
C ALA A 115 25.29 -12.32 -1.20
N PRO A 116 24.97 -13.41 -1.92
CA PRO A 116 26.00 -14.32 -2.41
C PRO A 116 26.74 -13.77 -3.65
N HIS A 117 28.04 -14.05 -3.76
CA HIS A 117 28.85 -13.72 -4.95
C HIS A 117 28.26 -14.31 -6.24
N VAL A 118 27.61 -15.49 -6.13
CA VAL A 118 26.76 -16.05 -7.17
C VAL A 118 25.32 -15.62 -6.92
N VAL A 119 24.88 -14.63 -7.68
CA VAL A 119 23.56 -14.02 -7.53
C VAL A 119 22.45 -15.05 -7.76
N LEU A 120 21.56 -15.18 -6.79
CA LEU A 120 20.42 -16.10 -6.87
C LEU A 120 19.29 -15.46 -7.68
N LEU A 121 19.42 -15.49 -9.01
CA LEU A 121 18.46 -14.90 -9.95
C LEU A 121 17.00 -15.33 -9.69
N ARG A 122 16.78 -16.60 -9.30
CA ARG A 122 15.45 -17.10 -8.97
C ARG A 122 14.81 -16.34 -7.81
N VAL A 123 15.60 -15.98 -6.80
CA VAL A 123 15.14 -15.23 -5.62
C VAL A 123 14.91 -13.77 -5.98
N LEU A 124 15.76 -13.15 -6.80
CA LEU A 124 15.55 -11.78 -7.30
C LEU A 124 14.34 -11.60 -8.21
N CYS A 125 13.79 -12.68 -8.78
CA CYS A 125 12.54 -12.64 -9.56
C CYS A 125 11.27 -12.73 -8.69
N MET A 126 11.41 -13.11 -7.41
CA MET A 126 10.29 -13.26 -6.47
C MET A 126 9.69 -11.96 -5.88
N PRO A 127 10.29 -10.76 -5.94
CA PRO A 127 9.69 -9.53 -5.40
C PRO A 127 8.31 -9.22 -5.96
N ALA A 128 8.12 -9.29 -7.29
CA ALA A 128 6.84 -9.02 -7.92
C ALA A 128 5.72 -9.97 -7.44
N PRO A 129 5.88 -11.31 -7.49
CA PRO A 129 4.87 -12.20 -6.94
C PRO A 129 4.72 -12.08 -5.41
N ALA A 130 5.78 -11.76 -4.67
CA ALA A 130 5.69 -11.51 -3.23
C ALA A 130 4.82 -10.29 -2.90
N ILE A 131 4.89 -9.21 -3.69
CA ILE A 131 4.00 -8.05 -3.53
C ILE A 131 2.54 -8.47 -3.72
N LEU A 132 2.25 -9.22 -4.78
CA LEU A 132 0.90 -9.71 -5.05
C LEU A 132 0.39 -10.62 -3.93
N TYR A 133 1.25 -11.52 -3.42
CA TYR A 133 0.89 -12.43 -2.35
C TYR A 133 0.68 -11.72 -1.01
N CYS A 134 1.53 -10.75 -0.66
CA CYS A 134 1.38 -9.99 0.58
C CYS A 134 0.14 -9.10 0.55
N LEU A 135 -0.05 -8.30 -0.51
CA LEU A 135 -1.20 -7.40 -0.60
C LEU A 135 -2.51 -8.17 -0.82
N GLY A 136 -2.50 -9.12 -1.76
CA GLY A 136 -3.65 -9.96 -2.05
C GLY A 136 -3.99 -10.90 -0.89
N GLY A 137 -2.98 -11.44 -0.20
CA GLY A 137 -3.16 -12.26 0.99
C GLY A 137 -3.77 -11.48 2.14
N VAL A 138 -3.32 -10.25 2.40
CA VAL A 138 -3.95 -9.37 3.41
C VAL A 138 -5.38 -9.04 3.03
N LEU A 139 -5.64 -8.68 1.77
CA LEU A 139 -6.99 -8.39 1.28
C LEU A 139 -7.91 -9.61 1.43
N GLY A 140 -7.47 -10.76 0.92
CA GLY A 140 -8.20 -12.02 0.96
C GLY A 140 -8.45 -12.50 2.38
N LEU A 141 -7.49 -12.33 3.29
CA LEU A 141 -7.66 -12.63 4.70
C LEU A 141 -8.75 -11.75 5.30
N LEU A 142 -8.72 -10.43 5.11
CA LEU A 142 -9.78 -9.53 5.60
C LEU A 142 -11.15 -9.89 5.02
N THR A 143 -11.23 -10.19 3.72
CA THR A 143 -12.46 -10.63 3.06
C THR A 143 -12.96 -11.97 3.62
N LEU A 144 -12.06 -12.91 3.92
CA LEU A 144 -12.38 -14.19 4.57
C LEU A 144 -12.94 -13.98 5.98
N PHE A 145 -12.28 -13.15 6.80
CA PHE A 145 -12.76 -12.76 8.13
C PHE A 145 -14.16 -12.13 8.07
N HIS A 146 -14.41 -11.29 7.06
CA HIS A 146 -15.74 -10.73 6.80
C HIS A 146 -16.77 -11.81 6.45
N GLY A 147 -16.45 -12.72 5.52
CA GLY A 147 -17.33 -13.79 5.07
C GLY A 147 -17.69 -14.79 6.19
N MET A 148 -16.75 -15.06 7.11
CA MET A 148 -16.99 -15.90 8.28
C MET A 148 -17.70 -15.17 9.43
N GLY A 149 -17.97 -13.87 9.29
CA GLY A 149 -18.65 -13.07 10.32
C GLY A 149 -17.83 -12.90 11.61
N TRP A 150 -16.50 -13.09 11.54
CA TRP A 150 -15.64 -13.00 12.71
C TRP A 150 -15.53 -11.56 13.22
N ARG A 151 -15.46 -11.41 14.54
CA ARG A 151 -15.24 -10.11 15.19
C ARG A 151 -13.77 -9.74 15.10
N ALA A 152 -13.48 -8.46 14.88
CA ALA A 152 -12.12 -7.97 14.77
C ALA A 152 -11.35 -8.23 16.09
N PRO A 153 -10.31 -9.11 16.09
CA PRO A 153 -9.60 -9.49 17.32
C PRO A 153 -8.77 -8.34 17.88
N VAL A 154 -8.27 -7.50 16.96
CA VAL A 154 -7.58 -6.24 17.20
C VAL A 154 -8.28 -5.15 16.39
N ARG A 155 -7.93 -3.90 16.65
CA ARG A 155 -8.47 -2.79 15.88
C ARG A 155 -7.93 -2.81 14.44
N ILE A 156 -8.83 -2.76 13.46
CA ILE A 156 -8.49 -2.77 12.03
C ILE A 156 -8.95 -1.44 11.44
N SER A 157 -8.01 -0.53 11.18
CA SER A 157 -8.29 0.85 10.72
C SER A 157 -9.41 1.50 11.54
N SER A 158 -10.54 1.89 10.92
CA SER A 158 -11.67 2.52 11.60
C SER A 158 -12.63 1.55 12.30
N THR A 159 -12.43 0.22 12.19
CA THR A 159 -13.23 -0.79 12.88
C THR A 159 -12.65 -1.06 14.27
N ALA A 160 -13.45 -0.83 15.31
CA ALA A 160 -13.04 -1.04 16.69
C ALA A 160 -12.88 -2.53 17.04
N ARG A 161 -12.13 -2.82 18.10
CA ARG A 161 -11.97 -4.19 18.60
C ARG A 161 -13.35 -4.76 18.97
N GLY A 162 -13.67 -5.95 18.46
CA GLY A 162 -14.94 -6.62 18.72
C GLY A 162 -16.08 -6.27 17.75
N GLU A 163 -15.90 -5.28 16.87
CA GLU A 163 -16.84 -5.02 15.78
C GLU A 163 -16.70 -6.05 14.65
N ARG A 164 -17.73 -6.16 13.80
CA ARG A 164 -17.66 -7.04 12.63
C ARG A 164 -16.65 -6.50 11.62
N VAL A 165 -15.78 -7.37 11.14
CA VAL A 165 -14.82 -7.05 10.07
C VAL A 165 -15.59 -6.66 8.81
N LEU A 166 -15.16 -5.60 8.13
CA LEU A 166 -15.71 -5.14 6.86
C LEU A 166 -14.97 -5.80 5.67
N PRO A 167 -15.52 -5.78 4.45
CA PRO A 167 -14.82 -6.32 3.28
C PRO A 167 -13.42 -5.71 3.11
N GLY A 168 -12.43 -6.49 2.67
CA GLY A 168 -11.04 -6.02 2.53
C GLY A 168 -10.92 -4.74 1.70
N ALA A 169 -11.68 -4.65 0.61
CA ALA A 169 -11.72 -3.48 -0.27
C ALA A 169 -12.15 -2.20 0.46
N TYR A 170 -13.01 -2.30 1.48
CA TYR A 170 -13.42 -1.13 2.29
C TYR A 170 -12.22 -0.50 2.99
N TYR A 171 -11.39 -1.32 3.65
CA TYR A 171 -10.22 -0.83 4.39
C TYR A 171 -9.18 -0.22 3.45
N PHE A 172 -8.95 -0.84 2.29
CA PHE A 172 -8.00 -0.32 1.30
C PHE A 172 -8.45 1.03 0.73
N VAL A 173 -9.72 1.15 0.33
CA VAL A 173 -10.29 2.40 -0.18
C VAL A 173 -10.26 3.48 0.90
N GLU A 174 -10.67 3.15 2.12
CA GLU A 174 -10.67 4.07 3.26
C GLU A 174 -9.28 4.66 3.50
N ASP A 175 -8.27 3.80 3.63
CA ASP A 175 -6.91 4.19 4.02
C ASP A 175 -6.17 4.94 2.91
N VAL A 176 -6.27 4.47 1.67
CA VAL A 176 -5.64 5.13 0.51
C VAL A 176 -6.26 6.50 0.27
N ALA A 177 -7.59 6.61 0.28
CA ALA A 177 -8.27 7.88 0.06
C ALA A 177 -8.03 8.87 1.21
N ALA A 178 -8.10 8.40 2.45
CA ALA A 178 -7.88 9.24 3.62
C ALA A 178 -6.44 9.78 3.64
N VAL A 179 -5.43 8.91 3.47
CA VAL A 179 -4.03 9.28 3.74
C VAL A 179 -3.27 9.69 2.47
N ASN A 180 -3.30 8.89 1.41
CA ASN A 180 -2.50 9.17 0.19
C ASN A 180 -3.14 10.29 -0.62
N ALA A 181 -4.46 10.23 -0.77
CA ALA A 181 -5.24 11.24 -1.48
C ALA A 181 -5.47 12.51 -0.66
N GLY A 182 -5.26 12.44 0.66
CA GLY A 182 -5.33 13.58 1.56
C GLY A 182 -6.76 13.99 1.92
N ALA A 183 -7.74 13.09 1.82
CA ALA A 183 -9.14 13.39 2.10
C ALA A 183 -9.46 13.35 3.61
N GLY A 184 -8.62 12.69 4.41
CA GLY A 184 -8.69 12.70 5.89
C GLY A 184 -9.96 12.07 6.49
N ARG A 185 -10.25 12.45 7.74
CA ARG A 185 -11.40 11.98 8.52
C ARG A 185 -12.77 12.29 7.89
N PRO A 186 -13.01 13.46 7.25
CA PRO A 186 -14.29 13.71 6.59
C PRO A 186 -14.64 12.65 5.53
N PHE A 187 -13.64 12.12 4.83
CA PHE A 187 -13.85 11.01 3.89
C PHE A 187 -14.20 9.71 4.61
N ARG A 188 -13.52 9.39 5.71
CA ARG A 188 -13.80 8.17 6.50
C ARG A 188 -15.22 8.18 7.06
N GLU A 189 -15.66 9.33 7.58
CA GLU A 189 -17.02 9.51 8.12
C GLU A 189 -18.08 9.39 7.02
N ALA A 190 -17.85 10.05 5.88
CA ALA A 190 -18.75 9.95 4.72
C ALA A 190 -18.81 8.53 4.15
N LEU A 191 -17.69 7.82 4.09
CA LEU A 191 -17.61 6.43 3.62
C LEU A 191 -18.36 5.49 4.57
N ALA A 192 -18.16 5.64 5.88
CA ALA A 192 -18.87 4.86 6.90
C ALA A 192 -20.38 5.12 6.86
N ALA A 193 -20.80 6.38 6.72
CA ALA A 193 -22.21 6.75 6.58
C ALA A 193 -22.82 6.13 5.32
N ARG A 194 -22.12 6.18 4.18
CA ARG A 194 -22.57 5.58 2.92
C ARG A 194 -22.67 4.07 3.00
N TYR A 195 -21.71 3.42 3.64
CA TYR A 195 -21.71 1.97 3.86
C TYR A 195 -22.92 1.52 4.69
N LYS A 196 -23.27 2.27 5.73
CA LYS A 196 -24.46 2.01 6.55
C LYS A 196 -25.76 2.28 5.78
N ALA A 197 -25.80 3.32 4.94
CA ALA A 197 -27.02 3.76 4.27
C ALA A 197 -27.40 2.94 3.01
N SER A 198 -26.45 2.29 2.33
CA SER A 198 -26.71 1.67 1.01
C SER A 198 -26.35 0.19 0.95
N ALA A 199 -27.34 -0.68 0.76
CA ALA A 199 -27.13 -2.11 0.51
C ALA A 199 -26.38 -2.38 -0.81
N ARG A 200 -26.70 -1.64 -1.87
CA ARG A 200 -26.02 -1.76 -3.17
C ARG A 200 -24.53 -1.42 -3.08
N PHE A 201 -24.17 -0.42 -2.28
CA PHE A 201 -22.77 -0.07 -2.06
C PHE A 201 -22.01 -1.16 -1.31
N ARG A 202 -22.65 -1.84 -0.34
CA ARG A 202 -22.07 -2.98 0.37
C ARG A 202 -21.82 -4.16 -0.58
N GLN A 203 -22.80 -4.50 -1.42
CA GLN A 203 -22.65 -5.56 -2.43
C GLN A 203 -21.54 -5.24 -3.43
N MET A 204 -21.45 -3.99 -3.89
CA MET A 204 -20.38 -3.56 -4.79
C MET A 204 -19.00 -3.74 -4.12
N LEU A 205 -18.83 -3.32 -2.87
CA LEU A 205 -17.56 -3.50 -2.16
C LEU A 205 -17.22 -4.97 -1.94
N GLN A 206 -18.22 -5.81 -1.68
CA GLN A 206 -18.04 -7.25 -1.54
C GLN A 206 -17.67 -7.92 -2.87
N ALA A 207 -18.19 -7.45 -4.00
CA ALA A 207 -17.81 -7.95 -5.32
C ALA A 207 -16.42 -7.49 -5.78
N GLN A 208 -15.86 -6.46 -5.16
CA GLN A 208 -14.52 -5.92 -5.46
C GLN A 208 -13.45 -6.41 -4.47
N SER A 209 -13.83 -7.24 -3.49
CA SER A 209 -12.99 -7.75 -2.40
C SER A 209 -12.74 -9.24 -2.51
#